data_AF-A0A535T4A9-F1
#
_entry.id   AF-A0A535T4A9-F1
#
_cell.length_a   1.000
_cell.length_b   1.000
_cell.length_c   1.000
_cell.angle_alpha   90.00
_cell.angle_beta   90.00
_cell.angle_gamma   90.00
#
_symmetry.space_group_name_H-M   'P 1'
#
loop_
_entity.id
_entity.type
_entity.pdbx_description
1 polymer ?
#
loop_
_entity_poly.entity_id
_entity_poly.type
_entity_poly.pdbx_seq_one_letter_code
_entity_poly.pdbx_strand_id
1 'polypeptide(L)' 'MKSYADRYLEKMKSGIVTVTAGDKFVIKVSKDLTGQYDANRLKDLFGKGGGPAHLVTGTLTVPAHEAFQRLADILK' A
#
# COMPACT_ATOMS: atom_id res chain seq x y z
N MET A 1 9.21 -7.27 10.36
CA MET A 1 8.16 -6.70 9.49
C MET A 1 8.62 -6.49 8.05
N LYS A 2 9.78 -5.86 7.78
CA LYS A 2 10.31 -5.70 6.40
C LYS A 2 10.45 -7.03 5.62
N SER A 3 10.98 -8.09 6.24
CA SER A 3 11.16 -9.39 5.57
C SER A 3 9.88 -10.09 5.14
N TYR A 4 8.73 -9.76 5.76
CA TYR A 4 7.46 -10.39 5.41
C TYR A 4 6.87 -9.78 4.13
N ALA A 5 7.00 -8.45 4.00
CA ALA A 5 6.62 -7.74 2.78
C ALA A 5 7.56 -8.07 1.61
N ASP A 6 8.85 -8.28 1.88
CA ASP A 6 9.82 -8.69 0.85
C ASP A 6 9.51 -10.08 0.26
N ARG A 7 9.24 -11.08 1.11
CA ARG A 7 8.88 -12.44 0.66
C ARG A 7 7.59 -12.50 -0.16
N TYR A 8 6.62 -11.63 0.13
CA TYR A 8 5.36 -11.57 -0.63
C TYR A 8 5.56 -10.96 -2.02
N LEU A 9 6.44 -9.95 -2.13
CA LEU A 9 6.80 -9.35 -3.40
C LEU A 9 7.62 -10.28 -4.29
N GLU A 10 8.53 -11.07 -3.72
CA GLU A 10 9.28 -12.07 -4.48
C GLU A 10 8.36 -13.11 -5.14
N LYS A 11 7.23 -13.45 -4.51
CA LYS A 11 6.24 -14.38 -5.09
C LYS A 11 5.31 -13.73 -6.12
N MET A 12 4.98 -12.44 -5.98
CA MET A 12 4.03 -11.77 -6.87
C MET A 12 4.66 -11.23 -8.16
N LYS A 13 6.00 -11.08 -8.24
CA LYS A 13 6.76 -10.47 -9.37
C LYS A 13 6.40 -9.01 -9.70
N SER A 14 5.12 -8.65 -9.77
CA SER A 14 4.62 -7.28 -9.93
C SER A 14 3.25 -7.15 -9.25
N GLY A 15 3.08 -6.14 -8.39
CA GLY A 15 1.83 -5.90 -7.68
C GLY A 15 1.89 -4.75 -6.69
N ILE A 16 0.73 -4.45 -6.09
CA ILE A 16 0.59 -3.48 -5.00
C ILE A 16 0.29 -4.27 -3.74
N VAL A 17 1.16 -4.16 -2.74
CA VAL A 17 1.00 -4.83 -1.45
C VAL A 17 0.73 -3.79 -0.39
N THR A 18 -0.42 -3.90 0.26
CA THR A 18 -0.77 -3.04 1.39
C THR A 18 -0.90 -3.88 2.65
N VAL A 19 -0.20 -3.46 3.70
CA VAL A 19 -0.18 -4.12 5.00
C VAL A 19 -0.60 -3.13 6.07
N THR A 20 -1.55 -3.51 6.90
CA THR A 20 -2.02 -2.73 8.04
C THR A 20 -1.64 -3.42 9.35
N ALA A 21 -1.13 -2.68 10.33
CA ALA A 21 -0.73 -3.17 11.65
C ALA A 21 -1.22 -2.20 12.72
N GLY A 22 -2.32 -2.55 13.39
CA GLY A 22 -3.02 -1.66 14.32
C GLY A 22 -3.48 -0.40 13.59
N ASP A 23 -3.08 0.76 14.10
CA ASP A 23 -3.36 2.06 13.49
C ASP A 23 -2.38 2.45 12.38
N LYS A 24 -1.39 1.62 12.04
CA LYS A 24 -0.38 1.93 11.01
C LYS A 24 -0.64 1.18 9.73
N PHE A 25 -0.25 1.75 8.60
CA PHE A 25 -0.28 1.08 7.31
C PHE A 25 1.02 1.31 6.53
N VAL A 26 1.29 0.36 5.64
CA VAL A 26 2.41 0.38 4.69
C VAL A 26 1.89 -0.06 3.33
N ILE A 27 2.08 0.77 2.32
CA ILE A 27 1.78 0.47 0.92
C ILE A 27 3.12 0.33 0.19
N LYS A 28 3.36 -0.81 -0.43
CA LYS A 28 4.54 -1.06 -1.25
C LYS A 28 4.08 -1.38 -2.67
N VAL A 29 4.57 -0.63 -3.64
CA VAL A 29 4.28 -0.81 -5.05
C VAL A 29 5.54 -1.34 -5.73
N SER A 30 5.41 -2.39 -6.55
CA SER A 30 6.51 -2.89 -7.37
C SER A 30 7.04 -1.81 -8.30
N LYS A 31 8.37 -1.73 -8.47
CA LYS A 31 9.02 -0.73 -9.34
C LYS A 31 8.43 -0.67 -10.75
N ASP A 32 8.08 -1.81 -11.31
CA ASP A 32 7.44 -1.95 -12.62
C ASP A 32 6.07 -1.21 -12.70
N LEU A 33 5.32 -1.21 -11.60
CA LEU A 33 4.02 -0.53 -11.49
C LEU A 33 4.13 0.91 -11.00
N THR A 34 5.29 1.37 -10.50
CA THR A 34 5.43 2.75 -9.98
C THR A 34 5.21 3.84 -11.02
N GLY A 35 5.28 3.51 -12.32
CA GLY A 35 4.91 4.42 -13.41
C GLY A 35 3.39 4.55 -13.63
N GLN A 36 2.60 3.59 -13.15
CA GLN A 36 1.13 3.58 -13.28
C GLN A 36 0.41 3.83 -11.95
N TYR A 37 0.97 3.31 -10.86
CA TYR A 37 0.40 3.34 -9.53
C TYR A 37 1.37 3.99 -8.56
N ASP A 38 0.92 5.09 -7.96
CA ASP A 38 1.70 5.84 -6.98
C ASP A 38 1.20 5.51 -5.57
N ALA A 39 2.06 4.89 -4.75
CA ALA A 39 1.72 4.53 -3.37
C ALA A 39 1.33 5.74 -2.52
N ASN A 40 1.85 6.93 -2.85
CA ASN A 40 1.60 8.18 -2.14
C ASN A 40 0.27 8.81 -2.53
N ARG A 41 -0.30 8.48 -3.68
CA ARG A 41 -1.71 8.69 -4.00
C ARG A 41 -2.61 7.67 -3.31
N LEU A 42 -2.25 6.39 -3.33
CA LEU A 42 -3.07 5.34 -2.72
C LEU A 42 -3.25 5.53 -1.22
N LYS A 43 -2.27 6.13 -0.54
CA LYS A 43 -2.35 6.43 0.90
C LYS A 43 -3.58 7.25 1.29
N ASP A 44 -4.09 8.09 0.39
CA ASP A 44 -5.23 8.99 0.66
C ASP A 44 -6.50 8.20 1.00
N LEU A 45 -6.59 6.96 0.51
CA LEU A 45 -7.65 6.01 0.81
C LEU A 45 -7.57 5.44 2.24
N PHE A 46 -6.37 5.43 2.82
CA PHE A 46 -6.06 4.83 4.12
C PHE A 46 -5.99 5.90 5.22
N GLY A 47 -5.38 7.04 4.91
CA GLY A 47 -5.29 8.17 5.83
C GLY A 47 -4.02 8.99 5.66
N LYS A 48 -3.47 9.42 6.79
CA LYS A 48 -2.32 10.33 6.81
C LYS A 48 -1.02 9.55 6.76
N GLY A 49 -0.10 10.00 5.93
CA GLY A 49 1.20 9.35 5.79
C GLY A 49 2.03 10.02 4.71
N GLY A 50 3.19 9.45 4.42
CA GLY A 50 4.05 9.97 3.36
C GLY A 50 5.23 9.06 3.09
N GLY A 51 5.70 9.10 1.85
CA GLY A 51 6.84 8.33 1.40
C GLY A 51 7.01 8.44 -0.10
N PRO A 52 8.04 7.78 -0.66
CA PRO A 52 8.23 7.70 -2.10
C PRO A 52 7.13 6.92 -2.81
N ALA A 53 6.95 7.15 -4.12
CA ALA A 53 5.94 6.51 -4.98
C ALA A 53 5.89 4.97 -4.90
N HIS A 54 7.00 4.32 -4.54
CA HIS A 54 7.13 2.86 -4.41
C HIS A 54 6.90 2.33 -3.00
N LEU A 55 6.90 3.20 -1.99
CA LEU A 55 6.77 2.81 -0.59
C LEU A 55 6.23 3.97 0.24
N VAL A 56 5.04 3.79 0.80
CA VAL A 56 4.44 4.77 1.70
C VAL A 56 4.08 4.14 3.01
N THR A 57 4.32 4.88 4.08
CA THR A 57 3.91 4.50 5.42
C THR A 57 3.08 5.62 6.04
N GLY A 58 2.15 5.22 6.90
CA GLY A 58 1.24 6.17 7.50
C GLY A 58 0.44 5.58 8.64
N THR A 59 -0.51 6.37 9.10
CA THR A 59 -1.47 6.05 10.14
C THR A 59 -2.86 6.02 9.52
N LEU A 60 -3.59 4.93 9.76
CA LEU A 60 -4.96 4.74 9.34
C LEU A 60 -5.83 5.78 10.03
N THR A 61 -6.55 6.56 9.24
CA THR A 61 -7.62 7.44 9.76
C THR A 61 -9.00 6.87 9.52
N VAL A 62 -9.09 5.86 8.66
CA VAL A 62 -10.31 5.09 8.39
C VAL A 62 -10.05 3.61 8.73
N PRO A 63 -11.09 2.82 9.04
CA PRO A 63 -10.91 1.41 9.34
C PRO A 63 -10.31 0.66 8.14
N ALA A 64 -9.39 -0.26 8.42
CA ALA A 64 -8.61 -0.94 7.38
C ALA A 64 -9.50 -1.60 6.30
N HIS A 65 -10.60 -2.25 6.70
CA HIS A 65 -11.50 -2.92 5.76
C HIS A 65 -12.08 -1.96 4.71
N GLU A 66 -12.48 -0.75 5.12
CA GLU A 66 -12.98 0.27 4.19
C GLU A 66 -11.89 0.73 3.23
N ALA A 67 -10.68 0.97 3.75
CA ALA A 67 -9.55 1.40 2.92
C ALA A 67 -9.18 0.34 1.86
N PHE A 68 -9.18 -0.94 2.25
CA PHE A 68 -8.97 -2.05 1.31
C PHE A 68 -10.10 -2.16 0.29
N GLN A 69 -11.35 -1.92 0.68
CA GLN A 69 -12.49 -1.96 -0.24
C GLN A 69 -12.41 -0.82 -1.27
N ARG A 70 -12.06 0.39 -0.85
CA ARG A 70 -11.82 1.54 -1.76
C ARG A 70 -10.64 1.28 -2.69
N LEU A 71 -9.55 0.70 -2.17
CA LEU A 71 -8.41 0.31 -2.99
C LEU A 71 -8.82 -0.73 -4.04
N ALA A 72 -9.60 -1.76 -3.65
CA ALA A 72 -10.07 -2.78 -4.57
C ALA A 72 -11.00 -2.20 -5.66
N ASP A 73 -11.80 -1.20 -5.34
CA ASP A 73 -12.67 -0.51 -6.30
C ASP A 73 -11.87 0.29 -7.34
N ILE A 74 -10.77 0.94 -6.92
CA ILE A 74 -9.88 1.70 -7.81
C ILE A 74 -9.02 0.79 -8.70
N LEU A 75 -8.70 -0.41 -8.22
CA LEU A 75 -7.90 -1.40 -8.96
C LEU A 75 -8.75 -2.32 -9.85
N LYS A 76 -10.06 -2.09 -9.93
CA LYS A 76 -11.02 -2.88 -10.71
C LYS A 76 -11.01 -2.47 -12.19
#